data_AF-D6NKH2-F1
#
_entry.id   AF-D6NKH2-F1
#
_cell.length_a   1.000
_cell.length_b   1.000
_cell.length_c   1.000
_cell.angle_alpha   90.00
_cell.angle_beta   90.00
_cell.angle_gamma   90.00
#
_symmetry.space_group_name_H-M   'P 1'
#
loop_
_entity.id
_entity.type
_entity.pdbx_description
1 polymer ?
#
loop_
_entity_poly.entity_id
_entity_poly.type
_entity_poly.pdbx_seq_one_letter_code
_entity_poly.pdbx_strand_id
1 'polypeptide(L)'
;VFEDLFQAWVQQLEWLTCLLVRTVNLGRYMDPEFFGRPFLSGLSERCVESGLDVVCPVGDRGNCWVSAFTWVEYIDSLAAVKMLVFDDINYTMVQLLTALMANWDGFEELRLDFVNYAPNWGNDVDYVDV
;
A
#
# COMPACT_ATOMS: atom_id res chain seq x y z
N VAL A 1 21.05 -2.56 10.43
CA VAL A 1 21.27 -1.58 9.32
C VAL A 1 19.92 -1.17 8.75
N PHE A 2 19.85 -0.20 7.83
CA PHE A 2 18.57 0.16 7.19
C PHE A 2 17.93 -1.03 6.45
N GLU A 3 18.73 -1.88 5.82
CA GLU A 3 18.25 -3.06 5.09
C GLU A 3 17.39 -3.98 5.98
N ASP A 4 17.75 -4.15 7.26
CA ASP A 4 16.96 -4.98 8.19
C ASP A 4 15.57 -4.40 8.44
N LEU A 5 15.46 -3.06 8.52
CA LEU A 5 14.18 -2.35 8.65
C LEU A 5 13.36 -2.49 7.36
N PHE A 6 13.99 -2.31 6.20
CA PHE A 6 13.31 -2.43 4.91
C PHE A 6 12.77 -3.84 4.70
N GLN A 7 13.56 -4.89 4.99
CA GLN A 7 13.09 -6.28 4.91
C GLN A 7 11.97 -6.58 5.90
N ALA A 8 11.98 -5.99 7.10
CA ALA A 8 10.87 -6.11 8.04
C ALA A 8 9.59 -5.43 7.50
N TRP A 9 9.72 -4.26 6.87
CA TRP A 9 8.62 -3.55 6.22
C TRP A 9 8.03 -4.37 5.05
N VAL A 10 8.88 -4.93 4.18
CA VAL A 10 8.45 -5.81 3.07
C VAL A 10 7.63 -6.99 3.60
N GLN A 11 8.10 -7.68 4.64
CA GLN A 11 7.37 -8.80 5.25
C GLN A 11 5.98 -8.40 5.76
N GLN A 12 5.85 -7.22 6.37
CA GLN A 12 4.54 -6.72 6.83
C GLN A 12 3.63 -6.38 5.64
N LEU A 13 4.16 -5.73 4.61
CA LEU A 13 3.41 -5.37 3.41
C LEU A 13 2.92 -6.61 2.65
N GLU A 14 3.77 -7.63 2.50
CA GLU A 14 3.40 -8.91 1.89
C GLU A 14 2.27 -9.60 2.66
N TRP A 15 2.38 -9.64 3.99
CA TRP A 15 1.38 -10.26 4.84
C TRP A 15 0.02 -9.53 4.74
N LEU A 16 0.02 -8.21 4.86
CA LEU A 16 -1.18 -7.37 4.74
C LEU A 16 -1.82 -7.55 3.36
N THR A 17 -1.02 -7.45 2.29
CA THR A 17 -1.50 -7.59 0.91
C THR A 17 -2.10 -8.98 0.68
N CYS A 18 -1.44 -10.04 1.13
CA CYS A 18 -1.96 -11.40 1.04
C CYS A 18 -3.31 -11.56 1.74
N LEU A 19 -3.46 -10.98 2.94
CA LEU A 19 -4.71 -11.03 3.71
C LEU A 19 -5.85 -10.32 2.96
N LEU A 20 -5.60 -9.13 2.42
CA LEU A 20 -6.58 -8.34 1.70
C LEU A 20 -6.97 -9.00 0.36
N VAL A 21 -6.01 -9.50 -0.41
CA VAL A 21 -6.25 -10.21 -1.68
C VAL A 21 -7.12 -11.45 -1.47
N ARG A 22 -6.89 -12.23 -0.40
CA ARG A 22 -7.72 -13.39 -0.07
C ARG A 22 -9.19 -13.00 0.14
N THR A 23 -9.43 -11.87 0.79
CA THR A 23 -10.78 -11.35 1.04
C THR A 23 -11.47 -10.96 -0.28
N VAL A 24 -10.76 -10.25 -1.16
CA VAL A 24 -11.27 -9.89 -2.50
C VAL A 24 -11.57 -11.14 -3.33
N ASN A 25 -10.68 -12.12 -3.31
CA ASN A 25 -10.85 -13.38 -4.05
C ASN A 25 -12.04 -14.18 -3.53
N LEU A 26 -12.25 -14.23 -2.22
CA LEU A 26 -13.40 -14.89 -1.62
C LEU A 26 -14.71 -14.21 -2.07
N GLY A 27 -14.79 -12.88 -2.01
CA GLY A 27 -15.95 -12.15 -2.51
C GLY A 27 -16.24 -12.49 -3.96
N ARG A 28 -15.23 -12.41 -4.84
CA ARG A 28 -15.39 -12.74 -6.26
C ARG A 28 -15.75 -14.20 -6.55
N TYR A 29 -15.38 -15.13 -5.67
CA TYR A 29 -15.76 -16.53 -5.80
C TYR A 29 -17.23 -16.76 -5.42
N MET A 30 -17.70 -16.05 -4.39
CA MET A 30 -19.07 -16.16 -3.88
C MET A 30 -20.08 -15.26 -4.60
N ASP A 31 -19.62 -14.21 -5.29
CA ASP A 31 -20.47 -13.25 -6.00
C ASP A 31 -21.53 -13.89 -6.92
N PRO A 32 -21.22 -14.92 -7.73
CA PRO A 32 -22.23 -15.59 -8.56
C PRO A 32 -23.36 -16.26 -7.77
N GLU A 33 -23.10 -16.70 -6.54
CA GLU A 33 -24.07 -17.41 -5.71
C GLU A 33 -25.03 -16.45 -5.00
N PHE A 34 -24.60 -15.22 -4.72
CA PHE A 34 -25.36 -14.26 -3.91
C PHE A 34 -25.83 -13.02 -4.67
N PHE A 35 -25.12 -12.60 -5.72
CA PHE A 35 -25.23 -11.27 -6.30
C PHE A 35 -25.25 -11.29 -7.84
N GLY A 36 -26.15 -12.08 -8.43
CA GLY A 36 -26.41 -12.05 -9.88
C GLY A 36 -26.80 -10.65 -10.37
N ARG A 37 -26.35 -10.26 -11.57
CA ARG A 37 -26.49 -8.90 -12.12
C ARG A 37 -27.17 -8.91 -13.49
N PRO A 38 -28.43 -9.37 -13.61
CA PRO A 38 -29.08 -9.62 -14.90
C PRO A 38 -29.16 -8.39 -15.81
N PHE A 39 -29.39 -7.19 -15.25
CA PHE A 39 -29.40 -5.95 -16.04
C PHE A 39 -28.01 -5.65 -16.65
N LEU A 40 -26.94 -5.78 -15.85
CA LEU A 40 -25.58 -5.56 -16.34
C LEU A 40 -25.17 -6.64 -17.35
N SER A 41 -25.57 -7.89 -17.10
CA SER A 41 -25.37 -9.02 -18.02
C SER A 41 -26.04 -8.76 -19.37
N GLY A 42 -27.24 -8.18 -19.41
CA GLY A 42 -27.93 -7.81 -20.65
C GLY A 42 -27.22 -6.73 -21.49
N LEU A 43 -26.27 -6.00 -20.92
CA LEU A 43 -25.47 -4.96 -21.60
C LEU A 43 -24.09 -5.47 -22.06
N SER A 44 -23.75 -6.73 -21.78
CA SER A 44 -22.45 -7.34 -22.07
C SER A 44 -22.58 -8.36 -23.19
N GLU A 45 -21.83 -8.18 -24.28
CA GLU A 45 -21.82 -9.08 -25.44
C GLU A 45 -21.57 -10.53 -25.04
N ARG A 46 -20.50 -10.80 -24.25
CA ARG A 46 -20.20 -12.13 -23.71
C ARG A 46 -21.40 -12.77 -23.02
N CYS A 47 -22.10 -12.00 -22.19
CA CYS A 47 -23.19 -12.51 -21.37
C CYS A 47 -24.41 -12.84 -22.22
N VAL A 48 -24.71 -12.01 -23.22
CA VAL A 48 -25.79 -12.23 -24.18
C VAL A 48 -25.51 -13.47 -25.04
N GLU A 49 -24.28 -13.66 -25.52
CA GLU A 49 -23.92 -14.81 -26.36
C GLU A 49 -23.87 -16.13 -25.58
N SER A 50 -23.34 -16.11 -24.35
CA SER A 50 -23.14 -17.32 -23.54
C SER A 50 -24.31 -17.67 -22.63
N GLY A 51 -25.22 -16.74 -22.38
CA GLY A 51 -26.28 -16.89 -21.37
C GLY A 51 -25.75 -16.89 -19.92
N LEU A 52 -24.49 -16.49 -19.71
CA LEU A 52 -23.86 -16.43 -18.40
C LEU A 52 -23.99 -15.03 -17.77
N ASP A 53 -24.17 -14.99 -16.46
CA ASP A 53 -24.12 -13.72 -15.73
C ASP A 53 -22.71 -13.10 -15.80
N VAL A 54 -22.63 -11.78 -15.80
CA VAL A 54 -21.38 -11.01 -15.87
C VAL A 54 -20.40 -11.34 -14.74
N VAL A 55 -20.90 -11.75 -13.56
CA VAL A 55 -20.02 -12.18 -12.46
C VAL A 55 -19.55 -13.63 -12.57
N CYS A 56 -20.09 -14.42 -13.52
CA CYS A 56 -19.72 -15.82 -13.71
C CYS A 56 -18.21 -15.97 -13.98
N PRO A 57 -17.51 -16.87 -13.26
CA PRO A 57 -16.08 -17.03 -13.39
C PRO A 57 -15.63 -17.76 -14.66
N VAL A 58 -16.56 -18.32 -15.45
CA VAL A 58 -16.27 -19.14 -16.64
C VAL A 58 -15.98 -18.26 -17.86
N GLY A 59 -14.80 -18.41 -18.46
CA GLY A 59 -14.41 -17.65 -19.65
C GLY A 59 -13.94 -16.22 -19.32
N ASP A 60 -13.99 -15.34 -20.32
CA ASP A 60 -13.39 -14.01 -20.23
C ASP A 60 -14.09 -13.12 -19.21
N ARG A 61 -13.36 -12.64 -18.20
CA ARG A 61 -13.89 -11.73 -17.18
C ARG A 61 -12.88 -10.65 -16.83
N GLY A 62 -13.37 -9.53 -16.30
CA GLY A 62 -12.52 -8.44 -15.84
C GLY A 62 -11.52 -8.90 -14.77
N ASN A 63 -10.30 -8.38 -14.83
CA ASN A 63 -9.23 -8.70 -13.88
C ASN A 63 -9.63 -8.35 -12.44
N CYS A 64 -9.01 -9.00 -11.47
CA CYS A 64 -9.04 -8.50 -10.09
C CYS A 64 -8.24 -7.21 -10.01
N TRP A 65 -8.79 -6.26 -9.26
CA TRP A 65 -8.15 -4.99 -8.99
C TRP A 65 -7.98 -4.87 -7.49
N VAL A 66 -6.77 -4.52 -7.08
CA VAL A 66 -6.44 -4.15 -5.71
C VAL A 66 -5.72 -2.82 -5.81
N SER A 67 -6.31 -1.79 -5.21
CA SER A 67 -5.67 -0.48 -5.14
C SER A 67 -4.73 -0.46 -3.94
N ALA A 68 -3.43 -0.29 -4.21
CA ALA A 68 -2.49 0.11 -3.17
C ALA A 68 -2.69 1.60 -2.88
N PHE A 69 -2.85 1.95 -1.61
CA PHE A 69 -2.90 3.33 -1.15
C PHE A 69 -1.56 3.70 -0.50
N THR A 70 -1.34 4.99 -0.29
CA THR A 70 -0.26 5.55 0.53
C THR A 70 1.18 5.27 0.07
N TRP A 71 1.39 5.09 -1.24
CA TRP A 71 2.71 4.77 -1.79
C TRP A 71 3.72 5.92 -1.59
N VAL A 72 3.30 7.18 -1.73
CA VAL A 72 4.17 8.35 -1.52
C VAL A 72 4.58 8.46 -0.05
N GLU A 73 3.64 8.29 0.87
CA GLU A 73 3.89 8.36 2.30
C GLU A 73 4.87 7.28 2.77
N TYR A 74 4.84 6.08 2.16
CA TYR A 74 5.82 5.04 2.45
C TYR A 74 7.22 5.43 1.99
N ILE A 75 7.33 5.96 0.78
CA ILE A 75 8.60 6.38 0.18
C ILE A 75 9.24 7.48 1.03
N ASP A 76 8.50 8.56 1.29
CA ASP A 76 8.99 9.70 2.08
C ASP A 76 9.39 9.27 3.50
N SER A 77 8.55 8.45 4.16
CA SER A 77 8.83 7.98 5.52
C SER A 77 10.08 7.10 5.57
N LEU A 78 10.26 6.18 4.62
CA LEU A 78 11.42 5.30 4.57
C LEU A 78 12.70 6.09 4.26
N ALA A 79 12.64 7.05 3.34
CA ALA A 79 13.75 7.94 3.01
C ALA A 79 14.17 8.78 4.23
N ALA A 80 13.21 9.38 4.95
CA ALA A 80 13.50 10.15 6.15
C ALA A 80 14.15 9.32 7.25
N VAL A 81 13.66 8.09 7.48
CA VAL A 81 14.26 7.17 8.45
C VAL A 81 15.66 6.74 8.02
N LYS A 82 15.86 6.39 6.74
CA LYS A 82 17.18 6.02 6.21
C LYS A 82 18.18 7.15 6.43
N MET A 83 17.82 8.36 6.05
CA MET A 83 18.71 9.51 6.15
C MET A 83 19.03 9.89 7.59
N LEU A 84 18.00 10.15 8.41
CA LEU A 84 18.19 10.77 9.73
C LEU A 84 18.56 9.78 10.84
N VAL A 85 18.32 8.49 10.64
CA VAL A 85 18.61 7.45 11.64
C VAL A 85 19.77 6.53 11.24
N PHE A 86 19.95 6.25 9.95
CA PHE A 86 20.96 5.28 9.49
C PHE A 86 22.15 5.92 8.75
N ASP A 87 21.94 6.94 7.91
CA ASP A 87 23.00 7.54 7.09
C ASP A 87 23.72 8.69 7.82
N ASP A 88 23.00 9.78 8.15
CA ASP A 88 23.57 10.98 8.79
C ASP A 88 23.62 10.87 10.33
N ILE A 89 22.98 9.84 10.90
CA ILE A 89 22.90 9.49 12.34
C ILE A 89 22.68 10.70 13.25
N ASN A 90 21.68 11.52 12.94
CA ASN A 90 21.24 12.60 13.83
C ASN A 90 20.38 12.07 14.99
N TYR A 91 19.73 10.91 14.79
CA TYR A 91 18.78 10.34 15.74
C TYR A 91 18.89 8.82 15.87
N THR A 92 18.46 8.29 17.01
CA THR A 92 18.32 6.84 17.22
C THR A 92 16.90 6.36 16.92
N MET A 93 16.74 5.07 16.55
CA MET A 93 15.43 4.46 16.41
C MET A 93 14.56 4.60 17.67
N VAL A 94 15.17 4.56 18.87
CA VAL A 94 14.44 4.73 20.14
C VAL A 94 13.86 6.13 20.27
N GLN A 95 14.62 7.18 19.90
CA GLN A 95 14.13 8.56 19.91
C GLN A 95 12.98 8.74 18.91
N LEU A 96 13.14 8.24 17.68
CA LEU A 96 12.10 8.30 16.66
C LEU A 96 10.81 7.60 17.14
N LEU A 97 10.90 6.38 17.64
CA LEU A 97 9.73 5.64 18.13
C LEU A 97 9.06 6.36 19.30
N THR A 98 9.84 6.94 20.22
CA THR A 98 9.29 7.70 21.35
C THR A 98 8.50 8.91 20.85
N ALA A 99 9.06 9.67 19.91
CA ALA A 99 8.39 10.82 19.33
C ALA A 99 7.13 10.45 18.54
N LEU A 100 7.18 9.38 17.74
CA LEU A 100 6.02 8.88 17.00
C LEU A 100 4.89 8.44 17.94
N MET A 101 5.20 7.72 19.03
CA MET A 101 4.22 7.31 20.03
C MET A 101 3.60 8.50 20.78
N ALA A 102 4.36 9.58 20.95
CA ALA A 102 3.88 10.84 21.53
C ALA A 102 3.15 11.73 20.51
N ASN A 103 2.97 11.29 19.26
CA ASN A 103 2.46 12.12 18.16
C ASN A 103 3.23 13.46 18.06
N TRP A 104 4.56 13.39 18.22
CA TRP A 104 5.50 14.52 18.24
C TRP A 104 5.35 15.52 19.39
N ASP A 105 4.48 15.27 20.38
CA ASP A 105 4.34 16.15 21.54
C ASP A 105 5.64 16.18 22.37
N GLY A 106 6.22 17.37 22.51
CA GLY A 106 7.55 17.57 23.10
C GLY A 106 8.74 17.23 22.18
N PHE A 107 8.50 16.88 20.91
CA PHE A 107 9.52 16.49 19.92
C PHE A 107 9.42 17.31 18.62
N GLU A 108 9.00 18.58 18.71
CA GLU A 108 8.78 19.42 17.52
C GLU A 108 10.05 19.66 16.70
N GLU A 109 11.21 19.82 17.36
CA GLU A 109 12.51 19.96 16.67
C GLU A 109 12.82 18.73 15.82
N LEU A 110 12.71 17.53 16.41
CA LEU A 110 12.85 16.26 15.69
C LEU A 110 11.84 16.17 14.52
N ARG A 111 10.58 16.56 14.73
CA ARG A 111 9.56 16.54 13.68
C ARG A 111 9.94 17.46 12.51
N LEU A 112 10.40 18.67 12.80
CA LEU A 112 10.82 19.64 11.80
C LEU A 112 12.04 19.15 11.03
N ASP A 113 12.96 18.45 11.67
CA ASP A 113 14.11 17.87 10.98
C ASP A 113 13.69 16.81 9.96
N PHE A 114 12.76 15.92 10.35
CA PHE A 114 12.17 14.92 9.45
C PHE A 114 11.42 15.56 8.27
N VAL A 115 10.84 16.74 8.45
CA VAL A 115 10.11 17.45 7.39
C VAL A 115 11.03 18.23 6.46
N ASN A 116 12.06 18.88 7.00
CA ASN A 116 12.86 19.87 6.27
C ASN A 116 14.15 19.30 5.67
N TYR A 117 14.72 18.24 6.26
CA TYR A 117 16.02 17.72 5.84
C TYR A 117 15.94 16.43 5.04
N ALA A 118 14.88 15.64 5.20
CA ALA A 118 14.65 14.46 4.37
C ALA A 118 14.15 14.87 2.98
N PRO A 119 14.69 14.29 1.89
CA PRO A 119 14.14 14.49 0.56
C PRO A 119 12.75 13.84 0.46
N ASN A 120 11.85 14.46 -0.31
CA ASN A 120 10.52 13.94 -0.58
C ASN A 120 10.39 13.56 -2.04
N TRP A 121 9.60 12.51 -2.31
CA TRP A 121 9.31 11.98 -3.62
C TRP A 121 8.72 13.05 -4.55
N GLY A 122 9.03 12.93 -5.84
CA GLY A 122 8.49 13.81 -6.88
C GLY A 122 9.23 15.13 -7.05
N ASN A 123 10.46 15.22 -6.51
CA ASN A 123 11.35 16.37 -6.67
C ASN A 123 12.59 16.07 -7.53
N ASP A 124 12.61 14.96 -8.27
CA ASP A 124 13.74 14.52 -9.12
C ASP A 124 15.02 14.30 -8.30
N VAL A 125 14.87 13.59 -7.18
CA VAL A 125 15.94 13.26 -6.24
C VAL A 125 16.09 11.74 -6.18
N ASP A 126 17.14 11.23 -6.82
CA ASP A 126 17.43 9.79 -6.88
C ASP A 126 17.43 9.10 -5.51
N TYR A 127 17.76 9.78 -4.41
CA TYR A 127 17.74 9.15 -3.09
C TYR A 127 16.35 8.60 -2.68
N VAL A 128 15.28 9.23 -3.14
CA VAL A 128 13.89 8.94 -2.77
C VAL A 128 13.05 8.42 -3.95
N ASP A 129 13.50 8.63 -5.19
CA ASP A 129 12.74 8.30 -6.40
C ASP A 129 13.04 6.89 -6.98
N VAL A 130 14.03 6.13 -6.44
CA VAL A 130 14.31 4.73 -6.82
C VAL A 130 13.81 3.68 -5.84
#